data_AF-A0A256YJJ9-F1
#
_entry.id   AF-A0A256YJJ9-F1
#
_cell.length_a   1.000
_cell.length_b   1.000
_cell.length_c   1.000
_cell.angle_alpha   90.00
_cell.angle_beta   90.00
_cell.angle_gamma   90.00
#
_symmetry.space_group_name_H-M   'P 1'
#
loop_
_entity.id
_entity.type
_entity.pdbx_description
1 polymer ?
#
loop_
_entity_poly.entity_id
_entity_poly.type
_entity_poly.pdbx_seq_one_letter_code
_entity_poly.pdbx_strand_id
1 'polypeptide(L)' 'MKKITCPYCGYTSEPKDFLYIYESVLYLRNHEVVPEERERPVLIICPRCKKGFFLESPYQKLLEKLYSS' A
#
# COMPACT_ATOMS: atom_id res chain seq x y z
N MET A 1 5.23 -3.60 -19.42
CA MET A 1 4.83 -3.28 -18.02
C MET A 1 4.25 -1.87 -17.98
N LYS A 2 3.21 -1.62 -17.18
CA LYS A 2 2.70 -0.25 -16.97
C LYS A 2 3.71 0.55 -16.13
N LYS A 3 3.97 1.81 -16.51
CA LYS A 3 4.83 2.73 -15.73
C LYS A 3 4.09 3.22 -14.49
N ILE A 4 4.84 3.54 -13.44
CA ILE A 4 4.33 4.15 -12.21
C ILE A 4 4.70 5.63 -12.22
N THR A 5 3.74 6.49 -11.90
CA THR A 5 3.93 7.93 -11.77
C THR A 5 3.81 8.35 -10.31
N CYS A 6 4.82 9.05 -9.78
CA CYS A 6 4.76 9.60 -8.44
C CYS A 6 3.77 10.79 -8.39
N PRO A 7 2.74 10.75 -7.54
CA PRO A 7 1.73 11.81 -7.48
C PRO A 7 2.27 13.13 -6.90
N TYR A 8 3.42 13.10 -6.22
CA TYR A 8 3.98 14.28 -5.57
C TYR A 8 4.98 15.07 -6.42
N CYS A 9 5.70 14.42 -7.34
CA CYS A 9 6.75 15.09 -8.13
C CYS A 9 6.70 14.77 -9.63
N GLY A 10 5.73 13.98 -10.09
CA GLY A 10 5.56 13.63 -11.50
C GLY A 10 6.62 12.70 -12.09
N TYR A 11 7.52 12.15 -11.26
CA TYR A 11 8.51 11.17 -11.73
C TYR A 11 7.81 9.89 -12.20
N THR A 12 8.11 9.48 -13.44
CA THR A 12 7.49 8.31 -14.10
C THR A 12 8.58 7.32 -14.48
N SER A 13 8.50 6.08 -13.98
CA SER A 13 9.49 5.04 -14.28
C SER A 13 8.90 3.63 -14.22
N GLU A 14 9.74 2.62 -14.43
CA GLU A 14 9.35 1.23 -14.28
C GLU A 14 9.15 0.87 -12.79
N PRO A 15 8.25 -0.06 -12.45
CA PRO A 15 8.04 -0.53 -11.08
C PRO A 15 9.32 -0.86 -10.30
N LYS A 16 10.28 -1.53 -10.94
CA LYS A 16 11.56 -1.93 -10.33
C LYS A 16 12.42 -0.76 -9.82
N ASP A 17 12.16 0.45 -10.31
CA ASP A 17 12.91 1.65 -9.93
C ASP A 17 12.39 2.27 -8.62
N PHE A 18 11.27 1.77 -8.10
CA PHE A 18 10.68 2.20 -6.83
C PHE A 18 11.01 1.22 -5.71
N LEU A 19 11.05 1.73 -4.48
CA LEU A 19 11.12 0.88 -3.29
C LEU A 19 9.71 0.56 -2.80
N TYR A 20 9.53 -0.67 -2.32
CA TYR A 20 8.26 -1.17 -1.81
C TYR A 20 8.43 -1.53 -0.33
N ILE A 21 7.53 -1.00 0.50
CA ILE A 21 7.47 -1.31 1.92
C ILE A 21 6.16 -2.04 2.19
N TYR A 22 6.30 -3.23 2.75
CA TYR A 22 5.19 -4.02 3.26
C TYR A 22 5.29 -4.10 4.78
N GLU A 23 4.20 -3.76 5.46
CA GLU A 23 4.10 -3.95 6.91
C GLU A 23 3.48 -5.33 7.17
N SER A 24 4.15 -6.14 8.00
CA SER A 24 3.64 -7.42 8.48
C SER A 24 3.42 -7.34 9.98
N VAL A 25 2.22 -7.73 10.42
CA VAL A 25 1.83 -7.77 11.84
C VAL A 25 1.46 -9.21 12.20
N LEU A 26 1.96 -9.68 13.34
CA LEU A 26 1.59 -10.97 13.92
C LEU A 26 0.64 -10.73 15.08
N TYR A 27 -0.60 -11.21 14.97
CA TYR A 27 -1.53 -11.21 16.08
C TYR A 27 -1.36 -12.49 16.89
N LEU A 28 -1.02 -12.37 18.18
CA LEU A 28 -0.94 -13.48 19.11
C LEU A 28 -2.15 -13.48 20.03
N ARG A 29 -2.92 -14.57 20.02
CA ARG A 29 -4.05 -14.80 20.94
C ARG A 29 -3.94 -16.20 21.52
N ASN A 30 -3.96 -16.32 22.85
CA ASN A 30 -3.88 -17.61 23.54
C ASN A 30 -2.71 -18.51 23.08
N HIS A 31 -1.54 -17.92 22.78
CA HIS A 31 -0.35 -18.62 22.25
C HIS A 31 -0.47 -19.11 20.81
N GLU A 32 -1.53 -18.74 20.09
CA GLU A 32 -1.69 -19.02 18.67
C GLU A 32 -1.51 -17.74 17.84
N VAL A 33 -0.86 -17.87 16.68
CA VAL A 33 -0.79 -16.81 15.67
C VAL A 33 -2.10 -16.80 14.90
N VAL A 34 -2.83 -15.68 14.97
CA VAL A 34 -4.11 -15.49 14.29
C VAL A 34 -3.87 -14.71 12.99
N PRO A 35 -4.48 -15.10 11.86
CA PRO A 35 -4.37 -14.35 10.62
C PRO A 35 -4.98 -12.95 10.76
N GLU A 36 -4.33 -11.96 10.15
CA GLU A 36 -4.88 -10.62 10.01
C GLU A 36 -5.93 -10.60 8.88
N GLU A 37 -7.16 -10.20 9.18
CA GLU A 37 -8.22 -10.03 8.17
C GLU A 37 -8.12 -8.71 7.40
N ARG A 38 -7.26 -7.79 7.86
CA ARG A 38 -7.09 -6.47 7.26
C ARG A 38 -6.10 -6.55 6.10
N GLU A 39 -6.54 -6.12 4.92
CA GLU A 39 -5.63 -5.85 3.81
C GLU A 39 -4.79 -4.60 4.07
N ARG A 40 -3.48 -4.76 3.94
CA ARG A 40 -2.51 -3.67 4.00
C ARG A 40 -1.93 -3.45 2.61
N PRO A 41 -2.26 -2.35 1.93
CA PRO A 41 -1.69 -2.08 0.62
C PRO A 41 -0.20 -1.76 0.73
N VAL A 42 0.53 -2.09 -0.32
CA VAL A 42 1.98 -1.87 -0.38
C VAL A 42 2.26 -0.37 -0.50
N LEU A 43 3.13 0.14 0.38
CA LEU A 43 3.59 1.51 0.32
C LEU A 43 4.74 1.61 -0.69
N ILE A 44 4.63 2.53 -1.65
CA ILE A 44 5.64 2.77 -2.68
C ILE A 44 6.41 4.03 -2.35
N ILE A 45 7.74 3.96 -2.32
CA ILE A 45 8.61 5.11 -2.07
C ILE A 45 9.21 5.60 -3.38
N CYS A 46 8.99 6.87 -3.69
CA CYS A 46 9.58 7.50 -4.88
C CYS A 46 11.10 7.64 -4.72
N PRO A 47 11.92 7.19 -5.70
CA PRO A 47 13.37 7.34 -5.61
C PRO A 47 13.83 8.80 -5.69
N ARG A 48 13.01 9.69 -6.27
CA ARG A 48 13.32 11.11 -6.50
C ARG A 48 12.97 12.01 -5.32
N CYS A 49 11.71 12.02 -4.88
CA CYS A 49 11.24 12.92 -3.81
C CYS A 49 11.15 12.24 -2.44
N LYS A 50 11.42 10.94 -2.35
CA LYS A 50 11.40 10.11 -1.12
C LYS A 50 10.06 10.03 -0.39
N LYS A 51 8.99 10.62 -0.94
CA LYS A 51 7.63 10.49 -0.41
C LYS A 51 7.05 9.11 -0.71
N GLY A 52 6.35 8.56 0.28
CA GLY A 52 5.58 7.33 0.16
C GLY A 52 4.16 7.59 -0.36
N PHE A 53 3.67 6.73 -1.25
CA PHE A 53 2.29 6.78 -1.77
C PHE A 53 1.76 5.37 -2.02
N PHE A 54 0.44 5.26 -2.14
CA PHE A 54 -0.25 4.03 -2.54
C PHE A 54 -0.75 4.17 -3.98
N LEU A 55 -0.81 3.06 -4.72
CA LEU A 55 -1.41 3.04 -6.08
C LEU A 55 -2.93 3.11 -6.04
N GLU A 56 -3.51 2.58 -4.97
CA GLU A 56 -4.93 2.56 -4.69
C GLU A 56 -5.16 3.07 -3.27
N SER A 57 -6.33 3.65 -2.99
CA SER A 57 -6.62 4.13 -1.65
C SER A 57 -6.58 2.97 -0.65
N PRO A 58 -5.85 3.07 0.47
CA PRO A 58 -5.87 2.04 1.51
C PRO A 58 -7.24 1.85 2.17
N TYR A 59 -8.14 2.79 1.96
CA TYR A 59 -9.50 2.77 2.48
C TYR A 59 -10.53 2.43 1.41
N GLN A 60 -10.14 2.12 0.18
CA GLN A 60 -11.06 1.88 -0.93
C GLN A 60 -12.19 0.90 -0.54
N LYS A 61 -11.83 -0.28 -0.02
CA LYS A 61 -12.77 -1.31 0.44
C LYS A 61 -13.65 -0.86 1.61
N LEU A 62 -13.12 -0.03 2.50
CA LEU A 62 -13.89 0.53 3.60
C LEU A 62 -14.91 1.55 3.09
N LEU A 63 -14.50 2.43 2.17
CA LEU A 63 -15.37 3.43 1.55
C LEU A 63 -16.48 2.74 0.74
N GLU A 64 -16.15 1.70 -0.03
CA GLU A 64 -17.14 0.89 -0.75
C GLU A 64 -18.19 0.33 0.22
N LYS A 65 -17.80 -0.27 1.35
CA LYS A 65 -18.75 -0.76 2.36
C LYS A 65 -19.64 0.34 2.94
N LEU A 66 -19.06 1.51 3.23
CA LEU A 66 -19.78 2.62 3.87
C LEU A 66 -20.78 3.31 2.95
N TYR A 67 -20.48 3.39 1.65
CA TYR A 67 -21.29 4.13 0.67
C TYR A 67 -22.13 3.24 -0.26
N SER A 68 -22.02 1.91 -0.13
CA SER A 68 -22.88 0.95 -0.86
C SER A 68 -24.10 0.50 -0.05
N SER A 69 -24.44 1.20 1.05
CA SER A 69 -25.62 0.97 1.89
C SER A 69 -26.73 1.97 1.60
#